data_AF-A0A212R462-F1
#
_entry.id   AF-A0A212R462-F1
#
_cell.length_a   1.000
_cell.length_b   1.000
_cell.length_c   1.000
_cell.angle_alpha   90.00
_cell.angle_beta   90.00
_cell.angle_gamma   90.00
#
_symmetry.space_group_name_H-M   'P 1'
#
loop_
_entity.id
_entity.type
_entity.pdbx_description
1 polymer ?
#
loop_
_entity_poly.entity_id
_entity_poly.type
_entity_poly.pdbx_seq_one_letter_code
_entity_poly.pdbx_strand_id
1 'polypeptide(L)' 'MTDTHSGAAGAEISVVLSAEDLARLDLWRGAQPDRPDRPAALRRLAGMALEEFGQVETLTPDQLNAANDE' A
#
# COMPACT_ATOMS: atom_id res chain seq x y z
N MET A 1 -28.40 20.25 6.42
CA MET A 1 -28.27 20.51 4.97
C MET A 1 -26.78 20.53 4.67
N THR A 2 -26.30 19.45 4.05
CA THR A 2 -25.04 19.26 3.28
C THR A 2 -23.72 19.78 3.89
N ASP A 3 -22.68 18.97 4.05
CA ASP A 3 -22.02 18.32 2.92
C ASP A 3 -21.32 17.01 3.33
N THR A 4 -21.75 15.90 2.73
CA THR A 4 -21.02 14.64 2.75
C THR A 4 -19.95 14.74 1.67
N HIS A 5 -18.70 15.02 2.04
CA HIS A 5 -17.57 14.80 1.13
C HIS A 5 -17.32 13.29 1.00
N SER A 6 -18.14 12.67 0.14
CA SER A 6 -17.88 11.39 -0.48
C SER A 6 -16.88 11.62 -1.61
N GLY A 7 -15.68 11.04 -1.49
CA GLY A 7 -14.67 11.16 -2.53
C GLY A 7 -13.28 10.75 -2.10
N ALA A 8 -13.08 9.49 -1.69
CA ALA A 8 -11.74 8.93 -1.67
C ALA A 8 -11.30 8.72 -3.14
N ALA A 9 -10.75 9.75 -3.76
CA ALA A 9 -10.09 9.63 -5.05
C ALA A 9 -8.86 8.74 -4.85
N GLY A 10 -8.96 7.46 -5.21
CA GLY A 10 -7.81 6.56 -5.19
C GLY A 10 -6.73 7.08 -6.14
N ALA A 11 -5.48 7.12 -5.68
CA ALA A 11 -4.35 7.44 -6.54
C ALA A 11 -4.14 6.30 -7.56
N GLU A 12 -4.06 6.63 -8.85
CA GLU A 12 -3.66 5.69 -9.88
C GLU A 12 -2.13 5.57 -9.88
N ILE A 13 -1.63 4.34 -9.75
CA ILE A 13 -0.20 4.05 -9.75
C ILE A 13 0.05 2.93 -10.74
N SER A 14 1.02 3.15 -11.63
CA SER A 14 1.54 2.10 -12.51
C SER A 14 2.77 1.46 -11.88
N VAL A 15 2.73 0.13 -11.73
CA VAL A 15 3.83 -0.66 -11.17
C VAL A 15 4.35 -1.59 -12.26
N VAL A 16 5.66 -1.55 -12.51
CA VAL A 16 6.33 -2.47 -13.41
C VAL A 16 6.97 -3.58 -12.58
N LEU A 17 6.57 -4.82 -12.83
CA LEU A 17 7.13 -6.00 -12.19
C LEU A 17 7.99 -6.78 -13.18
N SER A 18 9.00 -7.48 -12.66
CA SER A 18 9.71 -8.50 -13.44
C SER A 18 8.75 -9.63 -13.84
N ALA A 19 9.09 -10.38 -14.89
CA ALA A 19 8.27 -11.53 -15.30
C ALA A 19 8.17 -12.59 -14.19
N GLU A 20 9.23 -12.76 -13.40
CA GLU A 20 9.27 -13.66 -12.26
C GLU A 20 8.32 -13.20 -11.15
N ASP A 21 8.38 -11.93 -10.76
CA ASP A 21 7.51 -11.38 -9.70
C ASP A 21 6.05 -11.38 -10.11
N LEU A 22 5.76 -11.12 -11.40
CA LEU A 22 4.41 -11.22 -11.93
C LEU A 22 3.89 -12.67 -11.87
N ALA A 23 4.73 -13.66 -12.19
CA ALA A 23 4.35 -15.07 -12.08
C ALA A 23 4.11 -15.49 -10.62
N ARG A 24 4.93 -15.00 -9.69
CA ARG A 24 4.75 -15.23 -8.24
C ARG A 24 3.45 -14.60 -7.73
N LEU A 25 3.13 -13.38 -8.16
CA LEU A 25 1.86 -12.72 -7.85
C LEU A 25 0.67 -13.52 -8.39
N ASP A 26 0.75 -14.01 -9.63
CA ASP A 26 -0.30 -14.81 -10.25
C ASP A 26 -0.52 -16.15 -9.54
N LEU A 27 0.57 -16.81 -9.11
CA LEU A 27 0.51 -18.06 -8.33
C LEU A 27 -0.10 -17.82 -6.95
N TRP A 28 0.34 -16.78 -6.24
CA TRP A 28 -0.22 -16.41 -4.94
C TRP A 28 -1.72 -16.10 -5.04
N ARG A 29 -2.14 -15.34 -6.06
CA ARG A 29 -3.55 -15.05 -6.36
C ARG A 29 -4.35 -16.34 -6.54
N GLY A 30 -3.82 -17.29 -7.31
CA GLY A 30 -4.49 -18.56 -7.59
C GLY A 30 -4.75 -19.41 -6.35
N ALA A 31 -3.92 -19.25 -5.32
CA ALA A 31 -4.06 -19.92 -4.02
C ALA A 31 -5.03 -19.21 -3.05
N GLN A 32 -5.46 -17.97 -3.35
CA GLN A 32 -6.40 -17.25 -2.49
C GLN A 32 -7.84 -17.76 -2.68
N PRO A 33 -8.65 -17.85 -1.62
CA PRO A 33 -10.05 -18.29 -1.71
C PRO A 33 -10.91 -17.45 -2.66
N ASP A 34 -10.69 -16.14 -2.66
CA ASP A 34 -11.43 -15.15 -3.45
C ASP A 34 -10.78 -14.87 -4.82
N ARG A 35 -9.59 -15.41 -5.08
CA ARG A 35 -8.82 -15.22 -6.32
C ARG A 35 -8.81 -13.75 -6.81
N PRO A 36 -8.33 -12.81 -5.96
CA PRO A 36 -8.48 -11.38 -6.20
C PRO A 36 -7.72 -10.95 -7.46
N ASP A 37 -8.22 -10.05 -8.30
CA ASP A 37 -7.49 -9.60 -9.49
C ASP A 37 -6.10 -9.01 -9.18
N ARG A 38 -5.26 -8.80 -10.21
CA ARG A 38 -3.87 -8.30 -10.01
C ARG A 38 -3.81 -7.00 -9.18
N PRO A 39 -4.61 -5.97 -9.46
CA PRO A 39 -4.64 -4.76 -8.63
C PRO A 39 -5.04 -5.03 -7.18
N ALA A 40 -6.09 -5.82 -6.93
CA ALA A 40 -6.54 -6.14 -5.58
C ALA A 40 -5.50 -6.98 -4.82
N ALA A 41 -4.83 -7.92 -5.48
CA ALA A 41 -3.73 -8.70 -4.94
C ALA A 41 -2.57 -7.80 -4.51
N LEU A 42 -2.15 -6.87 -5.37
CA LEU A 42 -1.09 -5.89 -5.05
C LEU A 42 -1.47 -5.01 -3.87
N ARG A 43 -2.71 -4.50 -3.81
CA ARG A 43 -3.19 -3.71 -2.66
C ARG A 43 -3.15 -4.51 -1.36
N ARG A 44 -3.55 -5.79 -1.40
CA ARG A 44 -3.52 -6.67 -0.21
C ARG A 44 -2.09 -6.92 0.26
N LEU A 45 -1.17 -7.22 -0.65
CA LEU A 45 0.25 -7.39 -0.33
C LEU A 45 0.89 -6.11 0.23
N ALA A 46 0.60 -4.96 -0.39
CA ALA A 46 1.07 -3.67 0.11
C ALA A 46 0.51 -3.35 1.50
N GLY A 47 -0.77 -3.64 1.75
CA GLY A 47 -1.38 -3.50 3.08
C GLY A 47 -0.68 -4.33 4.14
N MET A 48 -0.42 -5.61 3.87
CA MET A 48 0.32 -6.48 4.80
C MET A 48 1.74 -5.97 5.07
N ALA A 49 2.45 -5.51 4.02
CA ALA A 49 3.79 -4.94 4.19
C ALA A 49 3.77 -3.63 4.99
N LEU A 50 2.74 -2.79 4.81
CA LEU A 50 2.58 -1.57 5.61
C LEU A 50 2.20 -1.87 7.06
N GLU A 51 1.46 -2.93 7.34
CA GLU A 51 1.21 -3.36 8.72
C GLU A 51 2.48 -3.92 9.39
N GLU A 52 3.29 -4.67 8.64
CA GLU A 52 4.52 -5.30 9.13
C GLU A 52 5.68 -4.31 9.29
N PHE A 53 5.85 -3.39 8.35
CA PHE A 53 7.00 -2.47 8.27
C PHE A 53 6.64 -0.99 8.40
N GLY A 54 5.35 -0.64 8.31
CA GLY A 54 4.87 0.73 8.36
C GLY A 54 4.70 1.29 9.78
N GLN A 55 5.21 0.61 10.80
CA GLN A 55 5.59 1.27 12.06
C GLN A 55 6.83 2.14 11.82
N VAL A 56 6.68 3.11 10.93
CA VAL A 56 7.57 4.26 10.93
C VAL A 56 7.17 5.05 12.17
N GLU A 57 8.10 5.20 13.10
CA GLU A 57 7.94 6.09 14.24
C GLU A 57 7.40 7.41 13.70
N THR A 58 6.15 7.73 14.03
CA THR A 58 5.55 8.99 13.58
C THR A 58 6.25 10.07 14.39
N LEU A 59 7.36 10.57 13.84
CA LEU A 59 8.04 11.72 14.39
C LEU A 59 7.05 12.88 14.34
N THR A 60 6.76 13.45 15.50
CA THR A 60 6.00 14.69 15.55
C THR A 60 6.77 15.78 14.79
N PRO A 61 6.12 16.86 14.33
CA PRO A 61 6.81 17.98 13.69
C PRO A 61 7.99 18.52 14.52
N ASP A 62 7.88 18.48 15.85
CA ASP A 62 8.95 18.87 16.76
C ASP A 62 10.15 17.90 16.71
N GLN A 63 9.90 16.59 16.59
CA GLN A 63 10.94 15.58 16.45
C GLN A 63 11.61 15.62 15.06
N LEU A 64 10.86 15.95 14.01
CA LEU A 64 11.40 16.16 12.66
C LEU A 64 12.32 17.39 12.59
N ASN A 65 11.98 18.47 13.30
CA ASN A 65 12.82 19.66 13.37
C ASN A 65 14.11 19.39 14.16
N ALA A 66 14.01 18.72 15.31
CA ALA A 66 15.18 18.39 16.13
C ALA A 66 16.19 17.47 15.41
N ALA A 67 15.73 16.53 14.60
CA ALA A 67 16.59 15.63 13.83
C ALA A 67 17.31 16.31 12.64
N ASN A 68 16.85 17.48 12.19
CA ASN A 68 17.48 18.25 11.11
C ASN A 68 18.49 19.29 11.62
N ASP A 69 18.51 19.56 12.92
CA ASP A 69 19.43 20.51 13.57
C ASP A 69 20.74 19.85 14.07
N GLU A 70 20.92 18.53 13.86
CA GLU A 70 22.17 17.78 14.11
C GLU A 70 23.06 17.59 12.87
#